data_AF-A0A818UZ86-F1
#
_entry.id   AF-A0A818UZ86-F1
#
_cell.length_a   1.000
_cell.length_b   1.000
_cell.length_c   1.000
_cell.angle_alpha   90.00
_cell.angle_beta   90.00
_cell.angle_gamma   90.00
#
_symmetry.space_group_name_H-M   'P 1'
#
loop_
_entity.id
_entity.type
_entity.pdbx_description
1 polymer ?
#
loop_
_entity_poly.entity_id
_entity_poly.type
_entity_poly.pdbx_seq_one_letter_code
_entity_poly.pdbx_strand_id
1 'polypeptide(L)'
;MIGSIFRLNNINRNDDQIWIIKMTLCNDDEHDLKQVLMYMKHQINSEETNLRTLGKLLWKMGKLDLAEKYFNRLLQELPSNDPLVSSLYEDLGELASQTGNYDMSVQWHQKSLAIKNKNQLTVNPTIKNTHTSIEESILVNHINTNTKWKQRGITIAGGNGQGNQLNQLSLPQGIYVDDDHQTIYIADCYSHRIVEWKYGAKNGQVIAGKNGDGNRSRSDQLNFPRDVLVDKKNDSLIICDWGNRRVVRWSRQNGKNGETIISDIDCYSVAMD
;
A
#
# COMPACT_ATOMS: atom_id res chain seq x y z
N MET A 1 -5.50 -8.08 -0.97
CA MET A 1 -5.10 -6.95 -1.83
C MET A 1 -5.23 -7.45 -3.26
N ILE A 2 -6.15 -6.95 -4.08
CA ILE A 2 -6.20 -7.30 -5.50
C ILE A 2 -6.02 -6.00 -6.26
N GLY A 3 -4.85 -5.82 -6.86
CA GLY A 3 -4.46 -4.62 -7.58
C GLY A 3 -5.18 -4.50 -8.92
N SER A 4 -5.27 -3.27 -9.43
CA SER A 4 -5.68 -3.02 -10.82
C SER A 4 -4.50 -3.28 -11.75
N ILE A 5 -4.73 -4.06 -12.81
CA ILE A 5 -3.71 -4.37 -13.82
C ILE A 5 -3.86 -3.35 -14.95
N PHE A 6 -2.77 -2.62 -15.22
CA PHE A 6 -2.69 -1.68 -16.32
C PHE A 6 -1.70 -2.18 -17.35
N ARG A 7 -2.04 -2.03 -18.62
CA ARG A 7 -1.09 -2.23 -19.71
C ARG A 7 -0.41 -0.90 -19.98
N LEU A 8 0.92 -0.93 -19.96
CA LEU A 8 1.73 0.21 -20.32
C LEU A 8 1.86 0.25 -21.84
N ASN A 9 1.34 1.32 -22.47
CA ASN A 9 1.28 1.42 -23.92
C ASN A 9 2.46 2.22 -24.49
N ASN A 10 2.77 3.35 -23.85
CA ASN A 10 3.83 4.24 -24.33
C ASN A 10 4.39 5.10 -23.18
N ILE A 11 5.68 5.38 -23.22
CA ILE A 11 6.41 6.28 -22.32
C ILE A 11 7.13 7.30 -23.20
N ASN A 12 6.74 8.57 -23.12
CA ASN A 12 7.38 9.66 -23.85
C ASN A 12 7.81 10.76 -22.89
N ARG A 13 8.85 11.51 -23.24
CA ARG A 13 9.27 12.70 -22.48
C ARG A 13 8.80 13.95 -23.22
N ASN A 14 8.16 14.89 -22.52
CA ASN A 14 7.78 16.18 -23.11
C ASN A 14 8.95 17.18 -23.05
N ASP A 15 8.74 18.34 -23.67
CA ASP A 15 9.75 19.41 -23.76
C ASP A 15 10.13 19.99 -22.39
N ASP A 16 9.23 19.91 -21.41
CA ASP A 16 9.47 20.28 -20.01
C ASP A 16 10.18 19.19 -19.20
N GLN A 17 10.74 18.18 -19.88
CA GLN A 17 11.47 17.06 -19.31
C GLN A 17 10.65 16.10 -18.43
N ILE A 18 9.32 16.17 -18.49
CA ILE A 18 8.38 15.32 -17.75
C ILE A 18 8.09 14.05 -18.55
N TRP A 19 8.18 12.89 -17.90
CA TRP A 19 7.80 11.61 -18.48
C TRP A 19 6.28 11.42 -18.41
N ILE A 20 5.67 11.30 -19.59
CA ILE A 20 4.24 11.04 -19.76
C ILE A 20 4.08 9.56 -20.11
N ILE A 21 3.44 8.83 -19.21
CA ILE A 21 3.14 7.41 -19.38
C ILE A 21 1.67 7.26 -19.78
N LYS A 22 1.44 6.75 -21.00
CA LYS A 22 0.10 6.35 -21.45
C LYS A 22 -0.14 4.90 -21.07
N MET A 23 -1.12 4.68 -20.20
CA MET A 23 -1.57 3.36 -19.77
C MET A 23 -3.02 3.16 -20.17
N THR A 24 -3.37 1.93 -20.57
CA THR A 24 -4.78 1.52 -20.72
C THR A 24 -5.13 0.57 -19.60
N LEU A 25 -6.27 0.79 -18.96
CA LEU A 25 -6.84 -0.17 -18.01
C LEU A 25 -7.19 -1.44 -18.78
N CYS A 26 -6.68 -2.59 -18.33
CA CYS A 26 -6.99 -3.86 -18.95
C CYS A 26 -8.50 -4.17 -18.85
N ASN A 27 -9.12 -4.64 -19.94
CA ASN A 27 -10.54 -5.01 -19.97
C ASN A 27 -10.73 -6.53 -19.81
N ASP A 28 -11.97 -6.94 -19.53
CA ASP A 28 -12.33 -8.31 -19.11
C ASP A 28 -12.28 -9.37 -20.23
N ASP A 29 -11.89 -9.00 -21.45
CA ASP A 29 -12.04 -9.87 -22.64
C ASP A 29 -10.79 -10.69 -23.00
N GLU A 30 -9.69 -10.54 -22.24
CA GLU A 30 -8.42 -11.25 -22.50
C GLU A 30 -8.31 -12.59 -21.74
N HIS A 31 -8.01 -13.67 -22.48
CA HIS A 31 -8.04 -15.08 -22.03
C HIS A 31 -7.12 -15.38 -20.84
N ASP A 32 -5.95 -14.77 -20.79
CA ASP A 32 -4.93 -15.05 -19.77
C ASP A 32 -5.29 -14.42 -18.42
N LEU A 33 -5.99 -13.28 -18.42
CA LEU A 33 -6.48 -12.65 -17.19
C LEU A 33 -7.77 -13.29 -16.68
N LYS A 34 -8.59 -13.92 -17.54
CA LYS A 34 -9.74 -14.72 -17.11
C LYS A 34 -9.31 -15.85 -16.16
N GLN A 35 -8.13 -16.44 -16.41
CA GLN A 35 -7.58 -17.47 -15.53
C GLN A 35 -7.15 -16.89 -14.17
N VAL A 36 -6.51 -15.73 -14.15
CA VAL A 36 -6.09 -15.05 -12.92
C VAL A 36 -7.30 -14.56 -12.11
N LEU A 37 -8.33 -14.04 -12.78
CA LEU A 37 -9.58 -13.62 -12.15
C LEU A 37 -10.37 -14.83 -11.62
N MET A 38 -10.43 -15.95 -12.37
CA MET A 38 -11.03 -17.20 -11.90
C MET A 38 -10.29 -17.79 -10.70
N TYR A 39 -8.96 -17.70 -10.68
CA TYR A 39 -8.13 -18.11 -9.56
C TYR A 39 -8.39 -17.26 -8.30
N MET A 40 -8.49 -15.94 -8.46
CA MET A 40 -8.82 -15.03 -7.35
C MET A 40 -10.26 -15.21 -6.84
N LYS A 41 -11.21 -15.48 -7.75
CA LYS A 41 -12.60 -15.82 -7.40
C LYS A 41 -12.71 -17.13 -6.64
N HIS A 42 -11.93 -18.14 -7.01
CA HIS A 42 -11.93 -19.45 -6.35
C HIS A 42 -11.26 -19.41 -4.95
N GLN A 43 -10.36 -18.46 -4.68
CA GLN A 43 -9.66 -18.34 -3.40
C GLN A 43 -10.40 -17.47 -2.36
N ILE A 44 -11.39 -16.66 -2.77
CA ILE A 44 -12.10 -15.72 -1.90
C ILE A 44 -13.59 -16.02 -1.93
N ASN A 45 -14.05 -16.80 -0.95
CA ASN A 45 -15.43 -17.24 -0.85
C ASN A 45 -16.34 -16.12 -0.28
N SER A 46 -16.81 -15.21 -1.16
CA SER A 46 -18.13 -14.52 -1.13
C SER A 46 -18.16 -13.48 -2.26
N GLU A 47 -18.90 -13.75 -3.34
CA GLU A 47 -18.87 -12.96 -4.59
C GLU A 47 -19.40 -11.52 -4.45
N GLU A 48 -20.28 -11.25 -3.49
CA GLU A 48 -21.08 -10.03 -3.42
C GLU A 48 -20.36 -8.85 -2.74
N THR A 49 -19.45 -9.13 -1.80
CA THR A 49 -18.73 -8.09 -1.03
C THR A 49 -17.53 -7.52 -1.80
N ASN A 50 -17.12 -8.19 -2.88
CA ASN A 50 -15.88 -7.91 -3.60
C ASN A 50 -16.02 -6.78 -4.63
N LEU A 51 -17.15 -6.69 -5.34
CA LEU A 51 -17.36 -5.67 -6.38
C LEU A 51 -17.49 -4.25 -5.80
N ARG A 52 -18.18 -4.09 -4.65
CA ARG A 52 -18.25 -2.79 -3.96
C ARG A 52 -16.88 -2.35 -3.47
N THR A 53 -16.09 -3.29 -2.94
CA THR A 53 -14.74 -3.02 -2.45
C THR A 53 -13.81 -2.58 -3.60
N LEU A 54 -13.93 -3.24 -4.76
CA LEU A 54 -13.23 -2.85 -5.97
C LEU A 54 -13.63 -1.44 -6.45
N GLY A 55 -14.93 -1.15 -6.50
CA GLY A 55 -15.42 0.20 -6.85
C GLY A 55 -14.85 1.29 -5.94
N LYS A 56 -14.80 1.06 -4.62
CA LYS A 56 -14.20 2.01 -3.66
C LYS A 56 -12.70 2.18 -3.83
N LEU A 57 -11.97 1.13 -4.18
CA LEU A 57 -10.54 1.22 -4.45
C LEU A 57 -10.26 2.06 -5.70
N LEU A 58 -10.99 1.78 -6.79
CA LEU A 58 -10.89 2.55 -8.04
C LEU A 58 -11.22 4.03 -7.82
N TRP A 59 -12.22 4.31 -6.99
CA TRP A 59 -12.57 5.66 -6.59
C TRP A 59 -11.43 6.37 -5.85
N LYS A 60 -10.81 5.74 -4.85
CA LYS A 60 -9.63 6.30 -4.15
C LYS A 60 -8.43 6.53 -5.07
N MET A 61 -8.31 5.76 -6.15
CA MET A 61 -7.28 5.92 -7.17
C MET A 61 -7.61 7.02 -8.20
N GLY A 62 -8.72 7.75 -8.02
CA GLY A 62 -9.17 8.80 -8.93
C GLY A 62 -9.79 8.28 -10.24
N LYS A 63 -10.07 6.97 -10.34
CA LYS A 63 -10.68 6.34 -11.52
C LYS A 63 -12.21 6.34 -11.41
N LEU A 64 -12.80 7.54 -11.46
CA LEU A 64 -14.20 7.79 -11.11
C LEU A 64 -15.19 7.04 -12.03
N ASP A 65 -15.00 7.10 -13.35
CA ASP A 65 -15.88 6.42 -14.32
C ASP A 65 -15.95 4.90 -14.12
N LEU A 66 -14.81 4.30 -13.75
CA LEU A 66 -14.71 2.86 -13.51
C LEU A 66 -15.35 2.49 -12.17
N ALA A 67 -15.14 3.29 -11.14
CA ALA A 67 -15.81 3.11 -9.86
C ALA A 67 -17.34 3.14 -10.03
N GLU A 68 -17.86 4.12 -10.76
CA GLU A 68 -19.28 4.24 -11.08
C GLU A 68 -19.79 3.00 -11.84
N LYS A 69 -19.05 2.54 -12.86
CA LYS A 69 -19.40 1.35 -13.64
C LYS A 69 -19.58 0.12 -12.74
N TYR A 70 -18.65 -0.11 -11.81
CA TYR A 70 -18.71 -1.28 -10.92
C TYR A 70 -19.78 -1.16 -9.84
N PHE A 71 -20.03 0.04 -9.31
CA PHE A 71 -21.15 0.25 -8.38
C PHE A 71 -22.50 0.02 -9.06
N ASN A 72 -22.69 0.53 -10.28
CA ASN A 72 -23.92 0.32 -11.05
C ASN A 72 -24.12 -1.13 -11.46
N ARG A 73 -23.04 -1.84 -11.83
CA ARG A 73 -23.10 -3.28 -12.11
C ARG A 73 -23.56 -4.06 -10.88
N LEU A 74 -22.95 -3.82 -9.72
CA LEU A 74 -23.36 -4.49 -8.49
C LEU A 74 -24.80 -4.15 -8.09
N LEU A 75 -25.22 -2.90 -8.29
CA LEU A 75 -26.60 -2.48 -8.06
C LEU A 75 -27.61 -3.23 -8.94
N GLN A 76 -27.24 -3.61 -10.17
CA GLN A 76 -28.09 -4.42 -11.06
C GLN A 76 -28.12 -5.90 -10.66
N GLU A 77 -27.04 -6.41 -10.07
CA GLU A 77 -26.92 -7.80 -9.63
C GLU A 77 -27.64 -8.04 -8.28
N LEU A 78 -27.80 -7.01 -7.45
CA LEU A 78 -28.42 -7.13 -6.13
C LEU A 78 -29.96 -7.01 -6.15
N PRO A 79 -30.67 -7.80 -5.32
CA PRO A 79 -32.09 -7.60 -5.05
C PRO A 79 -32.36 -6.19 -4.48
N SER A 80 -33.48 -5.56 -4.84
CA SER A 80 -33.79 -4.18 -4.41
C SER A 80 -33.97 -3.99 -2.89
N ASN A 81 -34.14 -5.08 -2.13
CA ASN A 81 -34.23 -5.09 -0.68
C ASN A 81 -32.91 -5.46 0.01
N ASP A 82 -31.84 -5.67 -0.75
CA ASP A 82 -30.54 -6.03 -0.19
C ASP A 82 -29.99 -4.90 0.69
N PRO A 83 -29.47 -5.20 1.90
CA PRO A 83 -28.93 -4.20 2.81
C PRO A 83 -27.83 -3.31 2.21
N LEU A 84 -27.10 -3.79 1.20
CA LEU A 84 -26.01 -3.06 0.55
C LEU A 84 -26.51 -2.03 -0.47
N VAL A 85 -27.72 -2.15 -1.00
CA VAL A 85 -28.26 -1.25 -2.04
C VAL A 85 -28.30 0.20 -1.56
N SER A 86 -28.71 0.43 -0.30
CA SER A 86 -28.68 1.77 0.30
C SER A 86 -27.26 2.32 0.38
N SER A 87 -26.29 1.50 0.78
CA SER A 87 -24.88 1.91 0.86
C SER A 87 -24.26 2.15 -0.52
N LEU A 88 -24.71 1.45 -1.57
CA LEU A 88 -24.28 1.71 -2.95
C LEU A 88 -24.81 3.02 -3.49
N TYR A 89 -26.07 3.37 -3.16
CA TYR A 89 -26.60 4.69 -3.48
C TYR A 89 -25.83 5.82 -2.77
N GLU A 90 -25.32 5.59 -1.56
CA GLU A 90 -24.47 6.58 -0.88
C GLU A 90 -23.12 6.75 -1.59
N ASP A 91 -22.49 5.63 -1.96
CA ASP A 91 -21.21 5.69 -2.68
C ASP A 91 -21.38 6.36 -4.07
N LEU A 92 -22.46 6.07 -4.79
CA LEU A 92 -22.78 6.74 -6.06
C LEU A 92 -23.13 8.22 -5.88
N GLY A 93 -23.80 8.58 -4.78
CA GLY A 93 -24.12 9.97 -4.45
C GLY A 93 -22.88 10.80 -4.15
N GLU A 94 -21.95 10.25 -3.38
CA GLU A 94 -20.69 10.92 -3.04
C GLU A 94 -19.78 11.02 -4.28
N LEU A 95 -19.73 9.96 -5.11
CA LEU A 95 -19.00 9.98 -6.37
C LEU A 95 -19.54 11.06 -7.32
N ALA A 96 -20.86 11.16 -7.46
CA ALA A 96 -21.51 12.19 -8.29
C ALA A 96 -21.25 13.62 -7.77
N SER A 97 -21.17 13.80 -6.44
CA SER A 97 -20.79 15.07 -5.82
C SER A 97 -19.36 15.46 -6.18
N GLN A 98 -18.42 14.51 -6.12
CA GLN A 98 -17.02 14.73 -6.47
C GLN A 98 -16.81 15.05 -7.96
N THR A 99 -17.65 14.50 -8.85
CA THR A 99 -17.63 14.83 -10.28
C THR A 99 -18.40 16.13 -10.62
N GLY A 100 -18.96 16.82 -9.62
CA GLY A 100 -19.72 18.06 -9.81
C GLY A 100 -21.16 17.88 -10.33
N ASN A 101 -21.67 16.65 -10.38
CA ASN A 101 -23.02 16.33 -10.81
C ASN A 101 -23.97 16.27 -9.59
N TYR A 102 -24.24 17.46 -9.03
CA TYR A 102 -24.98 17.60 -7.78
C TYR A 102 -26.44 17.14 -7.87
N ASP A 103 -27.09 17.30 -9.03
CA ASP A 103 -28.48 16.84 -9.22
C ASP A 103 -28.57 15.32 -9.10
N MET A 104 -27.64 14.60 -9.74
CA MET A 104 -27.56 13.15 -9.64
C MET A 104 -27.16 12.69 -8.21
N SER A 105 -26.25 13.42 -7.55
CA SER A 105 -25.89 13.18 -6.15
C SER A 105 -27.10 13.22 -5.22
N VAL A 106 -27.94 14.26 -5.34
CA VAL A 106 -29.16 14.41 -4.55
C VAL A 106 -30.13 13.26 -4.82
N GLN A 107 -30.32 12.86 -6.08
CA GLN A 107 -31.19 11.73 -6.43
C GLN A 107 -30.71 10.41 -5.81
N TRP A 108 -29.41 10.15 -5.82
CA TRP A 108 -28.86 8.94 -5.19
C TRP A 108 -29.02 8.95 -3.68
N HIS A 109 -28.74 10.07 -3.01
CA HIS A 109 -28.96 10.19 -1.57
C HIS A 109 -30.44 10.02 -1.20
N GLN A 110 -31.37 10.58 -1.99
CA GLN A 110 -32.81 10.37 -1.78
C GLN A 110 -33.20 8.89 -1.89
N LYS A 111 -32.66 8.14 -2.86
CA LYS A 111 -32.88 6.69 -2.99
C LYS A 111 -32.33 5.91 -1.79
N SER A 112 -31.15 6.28 -1.28
CA SER A 112 -30.61 5.70 -0.04
C SER A 112 -31.53 5.95 1.15
N LEU A 113 -31.95 7.21 1.35
CA LEU A 113 -32.82 7.59 2.46
C LEU A 113 -34.18 6.89 2.39
N ALA A 114 -34.76 6.71 1.20
CA ALA A 114 -36.03 6.00 1.04
C ALA A 114 -35.97 4.56 1.55
N ILE A 115 -34.85 3.86 1.30
CA ILE A 115 -34.62 2.49 1.80
C ILE A 115 -34.39 2.50 3.32
N LYS A 116 -33.55 3.42 3.82
CA LYS A 116 -33.29 3.56 5.26
C LYS A 116 -34.57 3.86 6.05
N ASN A 117 -35.43 4.73 5.52
CA ASN A 117 -36.71 5.08 6.14
C ASN A 117 -37.71 3.91 6.09
N LYS A 118 -37.75 3.14 4.99
CA LYS A 118 -38.58 1.93 4.88
C LYS A 118 -38.14 0.83 5.86
N ASN A 119 -36.84 0.71 6.10
CA ASN A 119 -36.26 -0.21 7.09
C ASN A 119 -36.45 0.29 8.53
N GLN A 120 -36.50 1.60 8.77
CA GLN A 120 -36.87 2.16 10.08
C GLN A 120 -38.37 1.97 10.41
N LEU A 121 -39.25 2.11 9.42
CA LEU A 121 -40.70 1.89 9.57
C LEU A 121 -41.09 0.43 9.88
N THR A 122 -40.24 -0.53 9.55
CA THR A 122 -40.44 -1.96 9.87
C THR A 122 -39.89 -2.36 11.24
N VAL A 123 -39.09 -1.51 11.90
CA VAL A 123 -38.39 -1.85 13.15
C VAL A 123 -38.97 -1.21 14.42
N ASN A 124 -39.80 -0.16 14.38
CA ASN A 124 -40.75 0.16 15.49
C ASN A 124 -41.60 1.44 15.25
N PRO A 125 -42.92 1.44 15.57
CA PRO A 125 -43.83 2.59 15.44
C PRO A 125 -43.80 3.57 16.64
N THR A 126 -42.74 3.58 17.44
CA THR A 126 -42.65 4.41 18.63
C THR A 126 -41.24 4.94 18.76
N ILE A 127 -41.06 6.22 18.43
CA ILE A 127 -40.58 7.29 19.33
C ILE A 127 -40.55 8.58 18.49
N LYS A 128 -41.63 9.36 18.63
CA LYS A 128 -41.59 10.81 18.45
C LYS A 128 -40.85 11.40 19.64
N ASN A 129 -40.13 12.49 19.38
CA ASN A 129 -39.51 13.42 20.31
C ASN A 129 -38.18 12.99 20.91
N THR A 130 -37.10 13.51 20.34
CA THR A 130 -36.10 14.35 21.05
C THR A 130 -35.07 14.88 20.06
N HIS A 131 -35.41 16.00 19.41
CA HIS A 131 -34.43 16.91 18.82
C HIS A 131 -33.63 17.57 19.95
N THR A 132 -32.52 16.98 20.44
CA THR A 132 -31.43 17.69 21.18
C THR A 132 -30.30 16.77 21.68
N SER A 133 -29.84 15.77 20.90
CA SER A 133 -28.67 14.94 21.33
C SER A 133 -27.81 14.35 20.20
N ILE A 134 -27.96 14.79 18.95
CA ILE A 134 -27.36 14.11 17.79
C ILE A 134 -25.87 14.50 17.57
N GLU A 135 -25.24 15.24 18.50
CA GLU A 135 -23.79 15.45 18.44
C GLU A 135 -22.96 14.33 19.10
N GLU A 136 -23.55 13.34 19.78
CA GLU A 136 -22.74 12.34 20.54
C GLU A 136 -22.89 10.87 20.14
N SER A 137 -23.61 10.51 19.07
CA SER A 137 -23.76 9.08 18.72
C SER A 137 -23.83 8.74 17.24
N ILE A 138 -22.91 9.31 16.44
CA ILE A 138 -22.49 8.63 15.22
C ILE A 138 -21.79 7.34 15.65
N LEU A 139 -22.55 6.25 15.73
CA LEU A 139 -22.01 4.91 15.83
C LEU A 139 -21.40 4.58 14.47
N VAL A 140 -20.17 5.05 14.27
CA VAL A 140 -19.27 4.49 13.28
C VAL A 140 -19.23 3.00 13.60
N ASN A 141 -19.73 2.17 12.69
CA ASN A 141 -19.41 0.75 12.67
C ASN A 141 -17.89 0.67 12.55
N HIS A 142 -17.22 0.65 13.70
CA HIS A 142 -15.88 0.16 13.82
C HIS A 142 -15.90 -1.19 13.14
N ILE A 143 -15.23 -1.27 11.98
CA ILE A 143 -14.69 -2.54 11.53
C ILE A 143 -13.94 -3.03 12.76
N ASN A 144 -14.48 -4.04 13.44
CA ASN A 144 -13.77 -4.67 14.52
C ASN A 144 -12.68 -5.50 13.86
N THR A 145 -11.63 -4.83 13.42
CA THR A 145 -10.42 -5.52 13.01
C THR A 145 -9.84 -6.25 14.21
N ASN A 146 -10.21 -5.89 15.45
CA ASN A 146 -9.62 -6.33 16.73
C ASN A 146 -8.07 -6.34 16.74
N THR A 147 -7.43 -5.86 15.66
CA THR A 147 -6.04 -5.51 15.53
C THR A 147 -5.94 -4.06 15.99
N LYS A 148 -6.19 -3.85 17.28
CA LYS A 148 -5.51 -2.74 17.94
C LYS A 148 -4.03 -3.04 17.75
N TRP A 149 -3.25 -2.11 17.18
CA TRP A 149 -1.80 -2.15 17.34
C TRP A 149 -1.55 -2.44 18.81
N LYS A 150 -0.73 -3.45 19.13
CA LYS A 150 -0.33 -3.67 20.53
C LYS A 150 0.11 -2.30 21.05
N GLN A 151 -0.61 -1.77 22.04
CA GLN A 151 -0.38 -0.42 22.57
C GLN A 151 1.03 -0.26 23.17
N ARG A 152 1.76 -1.36 23.28
CA ARG A 152 3.19 -1.43 23.56
C ARG A 152 3.91 -1.92 22.32
N GLY A 153 4.47 -0.99 21.56
CA GLY A 153 5.52 -1.30 20.60
C GLY A 153 6.67 -1.98 21.34
N ILE A 154 7.23 -3.02 20.74
CA ILE A 154 8.42 -3.68 21.24
C ILE A 154 9.60 -3.29 20.35
N THR A 155 10.75 -3.03 20.95
CA THR A 155 11.98 -2.84 20.19
C THR A 155 12.43 -4.19 19.66
N ILE A 156 12.39 -4.37 18.34
CA ILE A 156 12.83 -5.60 17.67
C ILE A 156 14.24 -5.49 17.08
N ALA A 157 14.77 -4.28 16.97
CA ALA A 157 16.14 -3.98 16.56
C ALA A 157 16.65 -2.69 17.22
N GLY A 158 17.94 -2.65 17.54
CA GLY A 158 18.56 -1.54 18.27
C GLY A 158 18.13 -1.49 19.74
N GLY A 159 17.84 -0.28 20.24
CA GLY A 159 17.35 -0.06 21.61
C GLY A 159 18.42 0.14 22.69
N ASN A 160 19.71 0.06 22.34
CA ASN A 160 20.82 0.18 23.29
C ASN A 160 21.60 1.50 23.12
N GLY A 161 20.89 2.56 22.75
CA GLY A 161 21.49 3.87 22.41
C GLY A 161 22.02 3.94 20.98
N GLN A 162 22.43 5.14 20.58
CA GLN A 162 23.01 5.41 19.27
C GLN A 162 24.47 4.93 19.21
N GLY A 163 24.84 4.18 18.16
CA GLY A 163 26.23 3.75 17.97
C GLY A 163 26.43 2.65 16.93
N ASN A 164 27.68 2.19 16.81
CA ASN A 164 28.14 1.27 15.76
C ASN A 164 28.27 -0.19 16.21
N GLN A 165 27.87 -0.51 17.45
CA GLN A 165 27.82 -1.88 17.96
C GLN A 165 26.72 -2.69 17.24
N LEU A 166 26.73 -4.01 17.38
CA LEU A 166 25.76 -4.89 16.70
C LEU A 166 24.36 -4.85 17.33
N ASN A 167 24.24 -4.37 18.56
CA ASN A 167 22.98 -4.13 19.26
C ASN A 167 22.52 -2.66 19.21
N GLN A 168 23.21 -1.81 18.43
CA GLN A 168 22.96 -0.38 18.29
C GLN A 168 22.74 -0.02 16.82
N LEU A 169 22.06 1.11 16.60
CA LEU A 169 21.86 1.73 15.30
C LEU A 169 22.21 3.23 15.40
N SER A 170 22.65 3.85 14.31
CA SER A 170 22.97 5.27 14.23
C SER A 170 22.23 5.94 13.07
N LEU A 171 21.19 6.68 13.42
CA LEU A 171 20.30 7.40 12.49
C LEU A 171 19.85 6.55 11.28
N PRO A 172 19.24 5.36 11.51
CA PRO A 172 18.78 4.52 10.40
C PRO A 172 17.68 5.23 9.59
N GLN A 173 17.70 5.10 8.26
CA GLN A 173 16.77 5.82 7.36
C GLN A 173 15.84 4.94 6.54
N GLY A 174 16.17 3.66 6.33
CA GLY A 174 15.39 2.75 5.50
C GLY A 174 15.33 1.36 6.11
N ILE A 175 14.25 0.65 5.80
CA ILE A 175 13.98 -0.70 6.31
C ILE A 175 13.25 -1.54 5.25
N TYR A 176 13.64 -2.80 5.14
CA TYR A 176 12.87 -3.83 4.42
C TYR A 176 12.52 -4.97 5.36
N VAL A 177 11.29 -5.48 5.24
CA VAL A 177 10.78 -6.61 6.03
C VAL A 177 10.66 -7.83 5.10
N ASP A 178 11.43 -8.87 5.39
CA ASP A 178 11.32 -10.17 4.74
C ASP A 178 10.50 -11.11 5.62
N ASP A 179 9.18 -11.11 5.41
CA ASP A 179 8.23 -11.91 6.19
C ASP A 179 8.49 -13.42 6.08
N ASP A 180 8.95 -13.90 4.92
CA ASP A 180 9.22 -15.32 4.66
C ASP A 180 10.33 -15.86 5.58
N HIS A 181 11.32 -15.01 5.87
CA HIS A 181 12.48 -15.36 6.70
C HIS A 181 12.45 -14.69 8.09
N GLN A 182 11.36 -14.00 8.44
CA GLN A 182 11.21 -13.23 9.68
C GLN A 182 12.45 -12.36 9.98
N THR A 183 12.91 -11.64 8.96
CA THR A 183 14.16 -10.88 9.02
C THR A 183 13.92 -9.46 8.52
N ILE A 184 14.53 -8.48 9.18
CA ILE A 184 14.53 -7.09 8.72
C ILE A 184 15.92 -6.66 8.27
N TYR A 185 15.99 -5.89 7.21
CA TYR A 185 17.21 -5.26 6.71
C TYR A 185 17.11 -3.76 6.96
N ILE A 186 18.12 -3.19 7.61
CA ILE A 186 18.09 -1.81 8.06
C ILE A 186 19.25 -1.06 7.41
N ALA A 187 18.94 0.06 6.75
CA ALA A 187 19.94 1.02 6.29
C ALA A 187 20.39 1.89 7.46
N ASP A 188 21.45 1.45 8.13
CA ASP A 188 22.06 2.11 9.27
C ASP A 188 22.99 3.23 8.80
N CYS A 189 22.35 4.33 8.40
CA CYS A 189 22.91 5.40 7.56
C CYS A 189 24.23 5.97 8.10
N TYR A 190 24.27 6.41 9.37
CA TYR A 190 25.48 7.01 9.95
C TYR A 190 26.54 5.99 10.35
N SER A 191 26.19 4.70 10.37
CA SER A 191 27.15 3.61 10.53
C SER A 191 27.65 3.06 9.19
N HIS A 192 27.22 3.65 8.06
CA HIS A 192 27.66 3.30 6.71
C HIS A 192 27.52 1.81 6.38
N ARG A 193 26.41 1.19 6.80
CA ARG A 193 26.20 -0.25 6.72
C ARG A 193 24.74 -0.64 6.51
N ILE A 194 24.52 -1.84 6.00
CA ILE A 194 23.23 -2.53 6.11
C ILE A 194 23.32 -3.59 7.20
N VAL A 195 22.34 -3.60 8.09
CA VAL A 195 22.23 -4.58 9.18
C VAL A 195 21.06 -5.51 8.90
N GLU A 196 21.34 -6.81 8.88
CA GLU A 196 20.34 -7.86 8.95
C GLU A 196 19.98 -8.10 10.42
N TRP A 197 18.69 -8.14 10.75
CA TRP A 197 18.20 -8.42 12.09
C TRP A 197 17.09 -9.46 12.05
N LYS A 198 17.37 -10.65 12.60
CA LYS A 198 16.38 -11.74 12.68
C LYS A 198 15.42 -11.52 13.84
N TYR A 199 14.16 -11.91 13.67
CA TYR A 199 13.16 -11.79 14.73
C TYR A 199 13.64 -12.48 16.02
N GLY A 200 13.57 -11.75 17.14
CA GLY A 200 14.02 -12.21 18.45
C GLY A 200 15.55 -12.14 18.70
N ALA A 201 16.36 -11.75 17.72
CA ALA A 201 17.80 -11.58 17.92
C ALA A 201 18.12 -10.37 18.81
N LYS A 202 19.14 -10.48 19.66
CA LYS A 202 19.64 -9.37 20.51
C LYS A 202 20.65 -8.47 19.79
N ASN A 203 21.25 -8.98 18.72
CA ASN A 203 22.26 -8.30 17.91
C ASN A 203 21.90 -8.50 16.44
N GLY A 204 22.11 -7.48 15.62
CA GLY A 204 22.11 -7.61 14.18
C GLY A 204 23.45 -8.14 13.65
N GLN A 205 23.45 -8.47 12.36
CA GLN A 205 24.62 -8.87 11.60
C GLN A 205 24.83 -7.85 10.48
N VAL A 206 26.07 -7.40 10.28
CA VAL A 206 26.38 -6.54 9.13
C VAL A 206 26.45 -7.40 7.89
N ILE A 207 25.65 -7.05 6.89
CA ILE A 207 25.53 -7.83 5.64
C ILE A 207 26.09 -7.09 4.43
N ALA A 208 26.20 -5.76 4.52
CA ALA A 208 26.85 -4.91 3.52
C ALA A 208 27.49 -3.68 4.18
N GLY A 209 28.59 -3.20 3.59
CA GLY A 209 29.40 -2.08 4.09
C GLY A 209 30.33 -2.43 5.26
N LYS A 210 30.92 -1.40 5.87
CA LYS A 210 31.80 -1.45 7.06
C LYS A 210 33.19 -2.11 6.88
N ASN A 211 34.00 -1.70 5.88
CA ASN A 211 35.46 -2.04 5.84
C ASN A 211 36.41 -0.81 5.85
N GLY A 212 36.17 0.13 6.76
CA GLY A 212 37.19 1.10 7.22
C GLY A 212 37.39 2.36 6.37
N ASP A 213 38.04 3.33 6.98
CA ASP A 213 38.06 4.77 6.62
C ASP A 213 38.90 5.14 5.38
N GLY A 214 39.20 4.18 4.50
CA GLY A 214 40.26 4.33 3.51
C GLY A 214 39.86 4.93 2.17
N ASN A 215 38.66 4.64 1.66
CA ASN A 215 38.19 5.22 0.39
C ASN A 215 36.69 4.94 0.21
N ARG A 216 35.88 6.00 0.12
CA ARG A 216 34.41 5.93 0.02
C ARG A 216 33.92 5.30 -1.28
N SER A 217 34.77 5.24 -2.31
CA SER A 217 34.41 4.72 -3.65
C SER A 217 34.67 3.22 -3.86
N ARG A 218 35.09 2.47 -2.82
CA ARG A 218 35.33 1.04 -2.97
C ARG A 218 34.00 0.28 -3.12
N SER A 219 34.02 -0.81 -3.87
CA SER A 219 32.88 -1.70 -4.00
C SER A 219 32.54 -2.41 -2.68
N ASP A 220 33.47 -2.51 -1.73
CA ASP A 220 33.23 -3.09 -0.40
C ASP A 220 32.74 -2.07 0.66
N GLN A 221 32.55 -0.79 0.30
CA GLN A 221 32.04 0.24 1.20
C GLN A 221 30.66 0.76 0.78
N LEU A 222 29.91 1.23 1.77
CA LEU A 222 28.75 2.10 1.60
C LEU A 222 29.06 3.47 2.21
N ASN A 223 28.34 4.50 1.78
CA ASN A 223 28.42 5.84 2.30
C ASN A 223 27.01 6.42 2.50
N PHE A 224 26.59 6.57 3.76
CA PHE A 224 25.26 7.06 4.12
C PHE A 224 24.12 6.34 3.38
N PRO A 225 24.02 4.99 3.45
CA PRO A 225 22.94 4.28 2.79
C PRO A 225 21.59 4.79 3.34
N ARG A 226 20.67 5.15 2.44
CA ARG A 226 19.35 5.68 2.83
C ARG A 226 18.26 4.63 2.83
N ASP A 227 18.35 3.67 1.93
CA ASP A 227 17.30 2.68 1.74
C ASP A 227 17.87 1.35 1.26
N VAL A 228 17.15 0.27 1.53
CA VAL A 228 17.50 -1.10 1.18
C VAL A 228 16.26 -1.89 0.81
N LEU A 229 16.35 -2.72 -0.22
CA LEU A 229 15.30 -3.63 -0.63
C LEU A 229 15.89 -5.01 -0.96
N VAL A 230 15.14 -6.08 -0.71
CA VAL A 230 15.54 -7.44 -1.07
C VAL A 230 14.98 -7.79 -2.45
N ASP A 231 15.87 -8.02 -3.41
CA ASP A 231 15.56 -8.68 -4.67
C ASP A 231 15.58 -10.21 -4.43
N LYS A 232 14.41 -10.77 -4.12
CA LYS A 232 14.24 -12.21 -3.85
C LYS A 232 14.61 -13.09 -5.05
N LYS A 233 14.45 -12.59 -6.27
CA LYS A 233 14.72 -13.36 -7.50
C LYS A 233 16.22 -13.63 -7.66
N ASN A 234 17.05 -12.63 -7.36
CA ASN A 234 18.50 -12.73 -7.49
C ASN A 234 19.21 -12.95 -6.15
N ASP A 235 18.46 -13.16 -5.07
CA ASP A 235 18.92 -13.25 -3.68
C ASP A 235 19.95 -12.17 -3.30
N SER A 236 19.55 -10.93 -3.58
CA SER A 236 20.41 -9.76 -3.42
C SER A 236 19.72 -8.59 -2.73
N LEU A 237 20.52 -7.68 -2.19
CA LEU A 237 20.09 -6.40 -1.65
C LEU A 237 20.30 -5.34 -2.71
N ILE A 238 19.33 -4.46 -2.88
CA ILE A 238 19.44 -3.25 -3.68
C ILE A 238 19.47 -2.08 -2.70
N ILE A 239 20.53 -1.29 -2.75
CA ILE A 239 20.85 -0.31 -1.72
C ILE A 239 21.00 1.07 -2.37
N CYS A 240 20.26 2.06 -1.86
CA CYS A 240 20.53 3.46 -2.14
C CYS A 240 21.80 3.90 -1.38
N ASP A 241 22.94 3.86 -2.05
CA ASP A 241 24.23 4.29 -1.51
C ASP A 241 24.43 5.80 -1.72
N TRP A 242 23.56 6.59 -1.04
CA TRP A 242 23.35 8.02 -1.31
C TRP A 242 24.63 8.86 -1.29
N GLY A 243 25.50 8.65 -0.31
CA GLY A 243 26.75 9.41 -0.19
C GLY A 243 27.77 9.09 -1.28
N ASN A 244 27.61 7.97 -1.98
CA ASN A 244 28.40 7.60 -3.15
C ASN A 244 27.66 7.85 -4.48
N ARG A 245 26.47 8.45 -4.41
CA ARG A 245 25.63 8.83 -5.56
C ARG A 245 25.38 7.66 -6.51
N ARG A 246 25.03 6.50 -5.95
CA ARG A 246 24.81 5.27 -6.73
C ARG A 246 23.76 4.35 -6.11
N VAL A 247 23.29 3.41 -6.91
CA VAL A 247 22.56 2.23 -6.44
C VAL A 247 23.47 1.03 -6.60
N VAL A 248 23.61 0.25 -5.54
CA VAL A 248 24.41 -0.97 -5.56
C VAL A 248 23.56 -2.21 -5.32
N ARG A 249 23.93 -3.29 -5.99
CA ARG A 249 23.44 -4.64 -5.73
C ARG A 249 24.46 -5.40 -4.89
N TRP A 250 24.02 -6.08 -3.84
CA TRP A 250 24.87 -6.83 -2.92
C TRP A 250 24.32 -8.24 -2.69
N SER A 251 25.15 -9.29 -2.75
CA SER A 251 24.65 -10.65 -2.45
C SER A 251 24.29 -10.80 -0.97
N ARG A 252 23.13 -11.42 -0.67
CA ARG A 252 22.68 -11.67 0.71
C ARG A 252 23.49 -12.75 1.43
N GLN A 253 24.03 -13.73 0.71
CA GLN A 253 24.65 -14.89 1.36
C GLN A 253 26.17 -14.78 1.53
N ASN A 254 26.86 -14.02 0.67
CA ASN A 254 28.34 -13.94 0.69
C ASN A 254 28.91 -12.66 0.03
N GLY A 255 28.12 -11.59 -0.10
CA GLY A 255 28.60 -10.37 -0.75
C GLY A 255 29.72 -9.71 0.04
N LYS A 256 30.94 -9.73 -0.48
CA LYS A 256 32.05 -8.91 0.04
C LYS A 256 32.09 -7.52 -0.58
N ASN A 257 31.50 -7.39 -1.77
CA ASN A 257 31.48 -6.20 -2.60
C ASN A 257 30.07 -5.99 -3.17
N GLY A 258 29.68 -4.74 -3.31
CA GLY A 258 28.53 -4.30 -4.09
C GLY A 258 28.90 -4.03 -5.55
N GLU A 259 28.00 -4.41 -6.44
CA GLU A 259 28.01 -4.08 -7.86
C GLU A 259 27.23 -2.77 -8.05
N THR A 260 27.85 -1.74 -8.62
CA THR A 260 27.11 -0.53 -9.01
C THR A 260 26.19 -0.85 -10.19
N ILE A 261 24.88 -0.73 -9.99
CA ILE A 261 23.88 -0.94 -11.05
C ILE A 261 23.36 0.37 -11.65
N ILE A 262 23.45 1.48 -10.89
CA ILE A 262 23.16 2.84 -11.37
C ILE A 262 24.18 3.79 -10.73
N SER A 263 24.81 4.66 -11.51
CA SER A 263 25.74 5.68 -11.02
C SER A 263 25.21 7.10 -11.22
N ASP A 264 25.87 8.07 -10.58
CA ASP A 264 25.66 9.51 -10.75
C ASP A 264 24.26 10.03 -10.40
N ILE A 265 23.61 9.37 -9.44
CA ILE A 265 22.27 9.72 -8.95
C ILE A 265 22.22 9.87 -7.43
N ASP A 266 21.41 10.82 -6.96
CA ASP A 266 21.11 10.95 -5.54
C ASP A 266 19.92 10.03 -5.20
N CYS A 267 20.21 8.79 -4.84
CA CYS A 267 19.19 7.80 -4.50
C CYS A 267 18.67 8.02 -3.08
N TYR A 268 17.37 8.33 -2.94
CA TYR A 268 16.72 8.52 -1.64
C TYR A 268 15.92 7.31 -1.18
N SER A 269 15.33 6.56 -2.11
CA SER A 269 14.57 5.34 -1.83
C SER A 269 14.58 4.41 -3.05
N VAL A 270 14.41 3.11 -2.81
CA VAL A 270 14.26 2.07 -3.82
C VAL A 270 12.97 1.29 -3.58
N ALA A 271 12.26 1.00 -4.67
CA ALA A 271 11.09 0.12 -4.69
C ALA A 271 11.25 -0.86 -5.86
N MET A 272 10.73 -2.08 -5.70
CA MET A 272 10.59 -3.05 -6.79
C MET A 272 9.12 -3.47 -6.87
N ASP A 273 8.64 -3.61 -8.11
CA ASP A 273 7.27 -4.03 -8.45
C ASP A 273 7.07 -5.55 -8.32
#